data_AF-A0A924WC83-F1
#
_entry.id   AF-A0A924WC83-F1
#
_cell.length_a   1.000
_cell.length_b   1.000
_cell.length_c   1.000
_cell.angle_alpha   90.00
_cell.angle_beta   90.00
_cell.angle_gamma   90.00
#
_symmetry.space_group_name_H-M   'P 1'
#
loop_
_entity.id
_entity.type
_entity.pdbx_description
1 polymer ?
#
loop_
_entity_poly.entity_id
_entity_poly.type
_entity_poly.pdbx_seq_one_letter_code
_entity_poly.pdbx_strand_id
1 'polypeptide(L)'
;MENNPILNSHHSEPRWHYATDLKGHFNYEDIRKDCRIFDSVIGRHSIPVQKQGRVFEVNKMEVEYGTHLINLLRNEVGKWRASGYPNATGAIYELLRYWFLNPERHATKNHVNAVADTTNTKEDANFWEYLTAKVLEEVPEVESYLKNTFSDFNIPYVADGKGTYKPDFIIRAKNREVKTVMLILEITGANKQYKAEKKHFKEMYWVPTVNAVRDLYAELVGGEWRFLEVRRE
;
A
#
# COMPACT_ATOMS: atom_id res chain seq x y z
N MET A 1 10.68 3.97 7.24
CA MET A 1 9.84 4.72 6.29
C MET A 1 10.08 6.23 6.40
N GLU A 2 11.18 6.71 7.00
CA GLU A 2 11.20 8.07 7.55
C GLU A 2 11.34 9.23 6.54
N ASN A 3 11.74 8.99 5.28
CA ASN A 3 12.03 10.08 4.34
C ASN A 3 11.32 9.98 2.97
N ASN A 4 10.22 9.23 2.84
CA ASN A 4 9.47 9.19 1.56
C ASN A 4 8.13 9.95 1.68
N PRO A 5 8.01 11.17 1.11
CA PRO A 5 6.78 11.97 1.16
C PRO A 5 5.54 11.32 0.53
N ILE A 6 5.72 10.34 -0.38
CA ILE A 6 4.60 9.65 -1.04
C ILE A 6 3.98 8.57 -0.14
N LEU A 7 4.72 8.08 0.85
CA LEU A 7 4.29 7.00 1.74
C LEU A 7 3.70 7.53 3.05
N ASN A 8 2.76 8.48 2.97
CA ASN A 8 1.92 8.81 4.12
C ASN A 8 0.97 7.65 4.44
N SER A 9 0.56 7.52 5.70
CA SER A 9 -0.55 6.62 6.04
C SER A 9 -1.78 7.00 5.22
N HIS A 10 -2.53 6.00 4.76
CA HIS A 10 -3.81 6.16 4.05
C HIS A 10 -4.82 7.04 4.82
N HIS A 11 -4.62 7.20 6.13
CA HIS A 11 -5.50 7.96 7.03
C HIS A 11 -4.95 9.35 7.37
N SER A 12 -3.70 9.64 7.03
CA SER A 12 -3.07 10.93 7.30
C SER A 12 -2.95 11.75 6.01
N GLU A 13 -3.15 13.05 6.09
CA GLU A 13 -2.87 13.93 4.96
C GLU A 13 -1.37 13.92 4.63
N PRO A 14 -0.98 13.99 3.34
CA PRO A 14 0.42 14.15 2.95
C PRO A 14 0.97 15.45 3.54
N ARG A 15 1.97 15.34 4.40
CA ARG A 15 2.64 16.49 5.03
C ARG A 15 3.87 16.96 4.27
N TRP A 16 4.26 16.20 3.25
CA TRP A 16 5.45 16.41 2.46
C TRP A 16 5.19 15.97 1.02
N HIS A 17 5.92 16.54 0.06
CA HIS A 17 5.89 16.14 -1.35
C HIS A 17 7.28 16.29 -1.99
N TYR A 18 7.54 15.56 -3.07
CA TYR A 18 8.73 15.81 -3.89
C TYR A 18 8.52 17.04 -4.78
N ALA A 19 9.54 17.87 -4.91
CA ALA A 19 9.52 18.99 -5.85
C ALA A 19 9.25 18.47 -7.27
N THR A 20 8.42 19.19 -8.02
CA THR A 20 8.00 18.79 -9.37
C THR A 20 8.33 19.88 -10.37
N ASP A 21 8.93 19.52 -11.51
CA ASP A 21 9.23 20.46 -12.59
C ASP A 21 7.98 20.82 -13.44
N LEU A 22 8.12 21.74 -14.39
CA LEU A 22 7.04 22.16 -15.31
C LEU A 22 6.56 21.05 -16.26
N LYS A 23 7.26 19.91 -16.32
CA LYS A 23 6.90 18.75 -17.14
C LYS A 23 6.21 17.65 -16.31
N GLY A 24 6.15 17.80 -15.00
CA GLY A 24 5.54 16.83 -14.08
C GLY A 24 6.51 15.77 -13.57
N HIS A 25 7.82 15.95 -13.75
CA HIS A 25 8.82 15.03 -13.21
C HIS A 25 9.12 15.33 -11.75
N PHE A 26 9.23 14.27 -10.95
CA PHE A 26 9.57 14.35 -9.53
C PHE A 26 11.07 14.40 -9.31
N ASN A 27 11.52 15.28 -8.40
CA ASN A 27 12.87 15.27 -7.86
C ASN A 27 12.89 14.60 -6.49
N TYR A 28 13.39 13.36 -6.43
CA TYR A 28 13.44 12.55 -5.21
C TYR A 28 14.42 13.06 -4.14
N GLU A 29 15.32 13.99 -4.48
CA GLU A 29 16.29 14.58 -3.55
C GLU A 29 15.76 15.88 -2.90
N ASP A 30 14.70 16.48 -3.44
CA ASP A 30 14.11 17.74 -2.97
C ASP A 30 12.72 17.46 -2.37
N ILE A 31 12.71 17.22 -1.05
CA ILE A 31 11.49 16.99 -0.27
C ILE A 31 11.05 18.33 0.33
N ARG A 32 9.80 18.71 0.06
CA ARG A 32 9.20 19.96 0.52
C ARG A 32 8.02 19.68 1.43
N LYS A 33 7.72 20.66 2.28
CA LYS A 33 6.63 20.60 3.24
C LYS A 33 5.28 20.82 2.54
N ASP A 34 4.23 20.32 3.18
CA ASP A 34 2.83 20.39 2.78
C ASP A 34 2.46 19.49 1.59
N CYS A 35 1.17 19.43 1.28
CA CYS A 35 0.65 18.64 0.17
C CYS A 35 0.94 19.35 -1.17
N ARG A 36 1.26 18.59 -2.22
CA ARG A 36 1.40 19.14 -3.57
C ARG A 36 0.04 19.66 -4.04
N ILE A 37 0.01 20.92 -4.49
CA ILE A 37 -1.17 21.51 -5.12
C ILE A 37 -1.56 20.67 -6.34
N PHE A 38 -2.85 20.37 -6.48
CA PHE A 38 -3.32 19.74 -7.71
C PHE A 38 -3.22 20.74 -8.85
N ASP A 39 -2.63 20.32 -9.96
CA ASP A 39 -2.60 21.06 -11.19
C ASP A 39 -3.17 20.16 -12.31
N SER A 40 -3.87 20.75 -13.27
CA SER A 40 -4.53 20.01 -14.35
C SER A 40 -3.66 19.86 -15.62
N VAL A 41 -2.50 20.49 -15.63
CA VAL A 41 -1.67 20.72 -16.83
C VAL A 41 -0.33 19.99 -16.74
N ILE A 42 0.30 19.99 -15.56
CA ILE A 42 1.63 19.46 -15.27
C ILE A 42 1.51 17.99 -14.84
N GLY A 43 1.63 17.09 -15.82
CA GLY A 43 1.94 15.68 -15.56
C GLY A 43 0.83 14.68 -15.85
N ARG A 44 0.37 14.60 -17.10
CA ARG A 44 -0.32 13.38 -17.57
C ARG A 44 0.59 12.15 -17.59
N HIS A 45 1.91 12.32 -17.49
CA HIS A 45 2.90 11.25 -17.43
C HIS A 45 4.08 11.67 -16.55
N SER A 46 4.07 11.34 -15.27
CA SER A 46 5.22 11.55 -14.39
C SER A 46 6.28 10.48 -14.65
N ILE A 47 7.37 10.87 -15.31
CA ILE A 47 8.56 10.03 -15.52
C ILE A 47 9.61 10.39 -14.45
N PRO A 48 10.25 9.42 -13.79
CA PRO A 48 11.39 9.68 -12.92
C PRO A 48 12.55 10.28 -13.74
N VAL A 49 13.05 11.45 -13.38
CA VAL A 49 14.24 12.02 -14.02
C VAL A 49 15.32 12.23 -12.97
N GLN A 50 16.46 11.56 -13.15
CA GLN A 50 17.67 11.91 -12.41
C GLN A 50 18.28 13.18 -13.01
N LYS A 51 18.27 14.23 -12.19
CA LYS A 51 19.04 15.48 -12.34
C LYS A 51 18.89 16.22 -13.67
N GLN A 52 17.98 17.21 -13.71
CA GLN A 52 18.09 18.32 -14.66
C GLN A 52 17.39 19.60 -14.15
N GLY A 53 18.17 20.69 -14.08
CA GLY A 53 17.72 22.08 -14.28
C GLY A 53 16.79 22.73 -13.25
N ARG A 54 17.04 24.01 -12.96
CA ARG A 54 16.26 24.94 -12.09
C ARG A 54 14.86 24.43 -11.72
N VAL A 55 14.74 23.92 -10.49
CA VAL A 55 13.51 23.34 -9.95
C VAL A 55 12.46 24.44 -9.77
N PHE A 56 11.34 24.31 -10.48
CA PHE A 56 10.16 25.16 -10.29
C PHE A 56 9.32 24.60 -9.13
N GLU A 57 8.62 25.46 -8.39
CA GLU A 57 7.75 25.02 -7.30
C GLU A 57 6.30 25.10 -7.75
N VAL A 58 5.64 23.95 -7.94
CA VAL A 58 4.22 23.94 -8.34
C VAL A 58 3.36 24.60 -7.26
N ASN A 59 3.70 24.45 -5.98
CA ASN A 59 3.00 25.14 -4.89
C ASN A 59 3.12 26.69 -4.94
N LYS A 60 4.11 27.26 -5.67
CA LYS A 60 4.16 28.71 -5.92
C LYS A 60 3.14 29.18 -6.97
N MET A 61 2.47 28.27 -7.66
CA MET A 61 1.40 28.56 -8.62
C MET A 61 0.01 28.53 -7.97
N GLU A 62 -0.09 28.73 -6.64
CA GLU A 62 -1.36 28.82 -5.93
C GLU A 62 -2.31 29.87 -6.54
N VAL A 63 -1.77 30.96 -7.07
CA VAL A 63 -2.57 31.98 -7.77
C VAL A 63 -3.26 31.43 -9.02
N GLU A 64 -2.62 30.48 -9.71
CA GLU A 64 -3.11 29.92 -10.97
C GLU A 64 -3.98 28.67 -10.76
N TYR A 65 -3.57 27.79 -9.84
CA TYR A 65 -4.21 26.49 -9.61
C TYR A 65 -4.97 26.39 -8.28
N GLY A 66 -4.82 27.34 -7.35
CA GLY A 66 -5.49 27.31 -6.04
C GLY A 66 -7.01 27.37 -6.16
N THR A 67 -7.53 28.00 -7.21
CA THR A 67 -8.97 28.07 -7.53
C THR A 67 -9.48 26.80 -8.23
N HIS A 68 -8.60 25.85 -8.54
CA HIS A 68 -9.02 24.57 -9.10
C HIS A 68 -9.91 23.84 -8.08
N LEU A 69 -11.03 23.28 -8.55
CA LEU A 69 -12.04 22.63 -7.71
C LEU A 69 -11.44 21.63 -6.72
N ILE A 70 -10.46 20.83 -7.16
CA ILE A 70 -9.78 19.84 -6.31
C ILE A 70 -9.05 20.51 -5.12
N ASN A 71 -8.37 21.64 -5.33
CA ASN A 71 -7.65 22.33 -4.26
C ASN A 71 -8.61 23.04 -3.30
N LEU A 72 -9.68 23.64 -3.83
CA LEU A 72 -10.75 24.21 -3.02
C LEU A 72 -11.42 23.14 -2.16
N LEU A 73 -11.77 21.99 -2.75
CA LEU A 73 -12.35 20.86 -2.01
C LEU A 73 -11.39 20.34 -0.94
N ARG A 74 -10.10 20.19 -1.24
CA ARG A 74 -9.09 19.77 -0.23
C ARG A 74 -9.03 20.77 0.93
N ASN A 75 -9.03 22.07 0.65
CA ASN A 75 -9.01 23.11 1.68
C ASN A 75 -10.27 23.06 2.57
N GLU A 76 -11.46 22.98 1.96
CA GLU A 76 -12.73 22.90 2.70
C GLU A 76 -12.84 21.61 3.51
N VAL A 77 -12.42 20.47 2.95
CA VAL A 77 -12.36 19.19 3.68
C VAL A 77 -11.35 19.26 4.83
N GLY A 78 -10.21 19.91 4.65
CA GLY A 78 -9.22 20.15 5.70
C GLY A 78 -9.78 20.98 6.85
N LYS A 79 -10.47 22.09 6.54
CA LYS A 79 -11.18 22.92 7.53
C LYS A 79 -12.28 22.14 8.25
N TRP A 80 -13.04 21.33 7.53
CA TRP A 80 -14.10 20.49 8.09
C TRP A 80 -13.55 19.41 9.05
N ARG A 81 -12.41 18.80 8.71
CA ARG A 81 -11.66 17.89 9.61
C ARG A 81 -11.16 18.60 10.85
N ALA A 82 -10.51 19.75 10.68
CA ALA A 82 -9.94 20.54 11.79
C ALA A 82 -10.98 21.08 12.76
N SER A 83 -12.21 21.34 12.28
CA SER A 83 -13.34 21.77 13.10
C SER A 83 -14.09 20.61 13.77
N GLY A 84 -13.60 19.37 13.67
CA GLY A 84 -14.19 18.21 14.35
C GLY A 84 -15.44 17.66 13.67
N TYR A 85 -15.51 17.75 12.34
CA TYR A 85 -16.59 17.20 11.52
C TYR A 85 -17.99 17.78 11.83
N PRO A 86 -18.16 19.11 11.83
CA PRO A 86 -19.45 19.73 12.10
C PRO A 86 -20.52 19.22 11.12
N ASN A 87 -21.74 19.04 11.63
CA ASN A 87 -22.91 18.52 10.90
C ASN A 87 -22.80 17.05 10.44
N ALA A 88 -21.74 16.30 10.78
CA ALA A 88 -21.75 14.85 10.64
C ALA A 88 -22.69 14.22 11.68
N THR A 89 -23.61 13.35 11.25
CA THR A 89 -24.62 12.76 12.13
C THR A 89 -24.58 11.23 12.11
N GLY A 90 -25.00 10.62 13.23
CA GLY A 90 -25.20 9.18 13.36
C GLY A 90 -23.97 8.35 12.99
N ALA A 91 -24.18 7.38 12.08
CA ALA A 91 -23.15 6.44 11.65
C ALA A 91 -21.93 7.10 10.99
N ILE A 92 -22.10 8.25 10.34
CA ILE A 92 -20.98 8.97 9.70
C ILE A 92 -20.01 9.48 10.76
N TYR A 93 -20.53 10.07 11.85
CA TYR A 93 -19.68 10.56 12.93
C TYR A 93 -18.94 9.40 13.62
N GLU A 94 -19.63 8.28 13.87
CA GLU A 94 -19.00 7.08 14.44
C GLU A 94 -17.89 6.51 13.53
N LEU A 95 -18.10 6.46 12.22
CA LEU A 95 -17.06 6.06 11.27
C LEU A 95 -15.89 7.02 11.32
N LEU A 96 -16.11 8.33 11.23
CA LEU A 96 -15.03 9.32 11.27
C LEU A 96 -14.24 9.24 12.57
N ARG A 97 -14.95 9.06 13.70
CA ARG A 97 -14.33 8.85 15.00
C ARG A 97 -13.48 7.58 15.00
N TYR A 98 -14.02 6.47 14.49
CA TYR A 98 -13.30 5.20 14.40
C TYR A 98 -12.06 5.29 13.51
N TRP A 99 -12.16 5.89 12.32
CA TRP A 99 -11.08 5.93 11.32
C TRP A 99 -10.00 6.97 11.62
N PHE A 100 -10.38 8.13 12.17
CA PHE A 100 -9.48 9.28 12.27
C PHE A 100 -9.25 9.81 13.69
N LEU A 101 -10.16 9.54 14.64
CA LEU A 101 -10.06 10.07 16.02
C LEU A 101 -9.91 8.98 17.09
N ASN A 102 -9.68 7.73 16.70
CA ASN A 102 -9.47 6.63 17.62
C ASN A 102 -7.98 6.26 17.66
N PRO A 103 -7.18 6.81 18.58
CA PRO A 103 -5.76 6.46 18.72
C PRO A 103 -5.55 5.01 19.21
N GLU A 104 -6.56 4.40 19.84
CA GLU A 104 -6.53 2.99 20.26
C GLU A 104 -6.92 2.04 19.12
N ARG A 105 -7.43 2.57 18.01
CA ARG A 105 -7.58 1.78 16.80
C ARG A 105 -6.18 1.34 16.41
N HIS A 106 -5.97 0.03 16.34
CA HIS A 106 -4.73 -0.55 15.87
C HIS A 106 -4.28 0.17 14.60
N ALA A 107 -3.05 0.73 14.64
CA ALA A 107 -2.39 1.24 13.46
C ALA A 107 -2.39 0.10 12.45
N THR A 108 -3.22 0.21 11.41
CA THR A 108 -3.43 -0.90 10.50
C THR A 108 -2.10 -1.14 9.79
N LYS A 109 -1.46 -2.26 10.12
CA LYS A 109 -0.32 -2.79 9.38
C LYS A 109 -0.72 -3.03 7.91
N ASN A 110 -2.02 -3.13 7.62
CA ASN A 110 -2.56 -3.18 6.27
C ASN A 110 -2.35 -1.88 5.47
N HIS A 111 -1.78 -2.02 4.27
CA HIS A 111 -1.62 -0.95 3.28
C HIS A 111 -2.85 -0.72 2.39
N VAL A 112 -3.95 -1.44 2.55
CA VAL A 112 -5.22 -1.15 1.87
C VAL A 112 -6.32 -1.05 2.92
N ASN A 113 -7.18 -0.03 2.80
CA ASN A 113 -8.30 0.26 3.70
C ASN A 113 -8.98 -1.02 4.20
N ALA A 114 -9.30 -1.08 5.50
CA ALA A 114 -9.62 -2.30 6.23
C ALA A 114 -10.41 -3.34 5.44
N VAL A 115 -10.05 -4.60 5.67
CA VAL A 115 -10.78 -5.76 5.16
C VAL A 115 -12.22 -5.64 5.66
N ALA A 116 -13.14 -5.31 4.77
CA ALA A 116 -14.56 -5.21 5.09
C ALA A 116 -15.02 -6.56 5.63
N ASP A 117 -15.58 -6.54 6.85
CA ASP A 117 -16.22 -7.69 7.47
C ASP A 117 -17.52 -7.99 6.74
N THR A 118 -17.44 -8.78 5.68
CA THR A 118 -18.62 -9.39 5.06
C THR A 118 -18.73 -10.82 5.56
N THR A 119 -18.93 -11.00 6.85
CA THR A 119 -19.33 -12.30 7.40
C THR A 119 -20.80 -12.23 7.79
N ASN A 120 -21.68 -12.47 6.82
CA ASN A 120 -22.97 -13.04 7.15
C ASN A 120 -23.01 -14.43 6.53
N THR A 121 -22.79 -15.42 7.40
CA THR A 121 -22.90 -16.87 7.19
C THR A 121 -21.70 -17.62 6.56
N LYS A 122 -21.23 -18.61 7.34
CA LYS A 122 -20.38 -19.77 7.02
C LYS A 122 -18.86 -19.58 6.90
N GLU A 123 -18.17 -20.66 7.27
CA GLU A 123 -16.72 -20.95 7.26
C GLU A 123 -16.11 -20.92 5.84
N ASP A 124 -16.43 -19.89 5.06
CA ASP A 124 -15.95 -19.75 3.69
C ASP A 124 -14.54 -19.13 3.67
N ALA A 125 -13.92 -19.13 2.50
CA ALA A 125 -12.56 -18.61 2.27
C ALA A 125 -12.30 -17.23 2.90
N ASN A 126 -13.34 -16.39 2.91
CA ASN A 126 -13.31 -15.04 3.43
C ASN A 126 -13.10 -14.99 4.96
N PHE A 127 -13.58 -15.99 5.71
CA PHE A 127 -13.39 -16.07 7.16
C PHE A 127 -11.92 -16.28 7.53
N TRP A 128 -11.25 -17.22 6.87
CA TRP A 128 -9.83 -17.49 7.14
C TRP A 128 -8.91 -16.35 6.71
N GLU A 129 -9.23 -15.67 5.61
CA GLU A 129 -8.56 -14.44 5.21
C GLU A 129 -8.76 -13.31 6.23
N TYR A 130 -9.98 -13.17 6.75
CA TYR A 130 -10.28 -12.20 7.80
C TYR A 130 -9.50 -12.50 9.08
N LEU A 131 -9.53 -13.75 9.56
CA LEU A 131 -8.80 -14.17 10.76
C LEU A 131 -7.29 -13.95 10.58
N THR A 132 -6.76 -14.26 9.39
CA THR A 132 -5.35 -14.01 9.07
C THR A 132 -5.03 -12.53 9.14
N ALA A 133 -5.85 -11.67 8.54
CA ALA A 133 -5.65 -10.22 8.63
C ALA A 133 -5.64 -9.75 10.10
N LYS A 134 -6.56 -10.25 10.93
CA LYS A 134 -6.61 -9.95 12.36
C LYS A 134 -5.32 -10.38 13.09
N VAL A 135 -4.85 -11.59 12.85
CA VAL A 135 -3.60 -12.10 13.44
C VAL A 135 -2.41 -11.24 12.99
N LEU A 136 -2.33 -10.86 11.71
CA LEU A 136 -1.24 -10.03 11.20
C LEU A 136 -1.21 -8.62 11.84
N GLU A 137 -2.36 -8.08 12.24
CA GLU A 137 -2.42 -6.85 13.03
C GLU A 137 -1.79 -7.02 14.42
N GLU A 138 -2.02 -8.17 15.07
CA GLU A 138 -1.58 -8.44 16.44
C GLU A 138 -0.10 -8.89 16.53
N VAL A 139 0.46 -9.53 15.50
CA VAL A 139 1.84 -10.08 15.51
C VAL A 139 2.89 -8.95 15.50
N PRO A 140 3.69 -8.73 16.57
CA PRO A 140 4.61 -7.60 16.69
C PRO A 140 5.70 -7.55 15.59
N GLU A 141 6.12 -8.71 15.10
CA GLU A 141 7.15 -8.84 14.08
C GLU A 141 6.68 -8.38 12.69
N VAL A 142 5.37 -8.32 12.46
CA VAL A 142 4.80 -7.81 11.21
C VAL A 142 4.91 -6.28 11.21
N GLU A 143 5.73 -5.73 10.32
CA GLU A 143 5.85 -4.28 10.12
C GLU A 143 4.67 -3.76 9.31
N SER A 144 4.26 -4.52 8.29
CA SER A 144 3.08 -4.20 7.47
C SER A 144 2.65 -5.39 6.61
N TYR A 145 1.44 -5.37 6.08
CA TYR A 145 0.97 -6.36 5.12
C TYR A 145 0.01 -5.75 4.09
N LEU A 146 -0.26 -6.49 3.02
CA LEU A 146 -1.20 -6.15 1.97
C LEU A 146 -2.08 -7.37 1.71
N LYS A 147 -3.39 -7.22 1.89
CA LYS A 147 -4.36 -8.17 1.32
C LYS A 147 -4.48 -7.88 -0.16
N ASN A 148 -4.05 -8.80 -1.01
CA ASN A 148 -3.92 -8.60 -2.44
C ASN A 148 -5.27 -8.78 -3.17
N THR A 149 -6.42 -8.50 -2.57
CA THR A 149 -7.73 -8.66 -3.24
C THR A 149 -7.89 -7.66 -4.39
N PHE A 150 -7.56 -6.39 -4.15
CA PHE A 150 -7.73 -5.29 -5.10
C PHE A 150 -6.42 -4.78 -5.72
N SER A 151 -5.29 -5.41 -5.41
CA SER A 151 -4.01 -5.10 -6.04
C SER A 151 -3.75 -6.05 -7.22
N ASP A 152 -2.97 -5.61 -8.20
CA ASP A 152 -2.62 -6.39 -9.41
C ASP A 152 -1.26 -7.08 -9.28
N PHE A 153 -0.80 -7.32 -8.05
CA PHE A 153 0.41 -8.11 -7.83
C PHE A 153 0.17 -9.57 -8.23
N ASN A 154 0.81 -9.97 -9.33
CA ASN A 154 0.71 -11.30 -9.91
C ASN A 154 2.10 -11.90 -10.10
N ILE A 155 2.23 -13.18 -9.78
CA ILE A 155 3.41 -13.99 -10.02
C ILE A 155 3.15 -14.82 -11.28
N PRO A 156 3.96 -14.67 -12.35
CA PRO A 156 3.81 -15.51 -13.52
C PRO A 156 4.13 -16.96 -13.14
N TYR A 157 3.44 -17.94 -13.72
CA TYR A 157 3.80 -19.35 -13.66
C TYR A 157 3.49 -20.02 -15.00
N VAL A 158 4.12 -21.16 -15.27
CA VAL A 158 3.87 -21.91 -16.52
C VAL A 158 3.08 -23.17 -16.18
N ALA A 159 1.80 -23.17 -16.57
CA ALA A 159 0.98 -24.37 -16.71
C ALA A 159 0.19 -24.22 -18.02
N ASP A 160 0.12 -25.27 -18.84
CA ASP A 160 -0.57 -25.30 -20.13
C ASP A 160 -0.31 -24.08 -21.05
N GLY A 161 0.92 -23.58 -21.05
CA GLY A 161 1.39 -22.52 -21.96
C GLY A 161 1.35 -21.09 -21.41
N LYS A 162 0.53 -20.76 -20.40
CA LYS A 162 0.55 -19.45 -19.71
C LYS A 162 -0.29 -19.45 -18.43
N GLY A 163 0.23 -18.89 -17.34
CA GLY A 163 -0.54 -18.69 -16.12
C GLY A 163 -0.05 -17.49 -15.30
N THR A 164 -0.97 -16.84 -14.57
CA THR A 164 -0.65 -15.87 -13.52
C THR A 164 -1.29 -16.32 -12.22
N TYR A 165 -0.54 -16.22 -11.14
CA TYR A 165 -0.98 -16.55 -9.81
C TYR A 165 -1.00 -15.28 -8.96
N LYS A 166 -2.13 -15.05 -8.31
CA LYS A 166 -2.35 -13.91 -7.42
C LYS A 166 -2.33 -14.44 -5.98
N PRO A 167 -1.29 -14.13 -5.18
CA PRO A 167 -1.26 -14.55 -3.77
C PRO A 167 -2.30 -13.80 -2.96
N ASP A 168 -2.72 -14.36 -1.82
CA ASP A 168 -3.71 -13.71 -0.94
C ASP A 168 -3.10 -12.53 -0.15
N PHE A 169 -1.90 -12.71 0.42
CA PHE A 169 -1.24 -11.69 1.24
C PHE A 169 0.24 -11.51 0.87
N ILE A 170 0.71 -10.26 0.98
CA ILE A 170 2.13 -9.90 0.97
C ILE A 170 2.44 -9.26 2.31
N ILE A 171 3.39 -9.80 3.06
CA ILE A 171 3.69 -9.38 4.42
C ILE A 171 5.14 -8.93 4.47
N ARG A 172 5.39 -7.80 5.12
CA ARG A 172 6.71 -7.34 5.49
C ARG A 172 6.87 -7.53 6.99
N ALA A 173 7.84 -8.35 7.40
CA ALA A 173 8.06 -8.70 8.79
C ALA A 173 9.55 -8.74 9.15
N LYS A 174 9.84 -8.84 10.44
CA LYS A 174 11.18 -9.08 10.99
C LYS A 174 11.36 -10.56 11.31
N ASN A 175 12.47 -11.15 10.86
CA ASN A 175 12.85 -12.49 11.32
C ASN A 175 13.48 -12.44 12.72
N ARG A 176 13.88 -13.61 13.25
CA ARG A 176 14.54 -13.74 14.56
C ARG A 176 15.85 -12.96 14.68
N GLU A 177 16.50 -12.65 13.56
CA GLU A 177 17.73 -11.84 13.49
C GLU A 177 17.44 -10.34 13.25
N VAL A 178 16.18 -9.92 13.35
CA VAL A 178 15.72 -8.52 13.13
C VAL A 178 15.99 -8.02 11.70
N LYS A 179 16.23 -8.94 10.75
CA LYS A 179 16.31 -8.64 9.32
C LYS A 179 14.91 -8.60 8.72
N THR A 180 14.70 -7.68 7.78
CA THR A 180 13.42 -7.57 7.08
C THR A 180 13.25 -8.74 6.10
N VAL A 181 12.05 -9.31 6.09
CA VAL A 181 11.65 -10.42 5.23
C VAL A 181 10.29 -10.08 4.60
N MET A 182 10.17 -10.39 3.31
CA MET A 182 8.94 -10.29 2.53
C MET A 182 8.33 -11.70 2.43
N LEU A 183 7.17 -11.92 3.04
CA LEU A 183 6.45 -13.20 2.99
C LEU A 183 5.29 -13.10 2.01
N ILE A 184 5.23 -14.03 1.07
CA ILE A 184 4.00 -14.32 0.33
C ILE A 184 3.24 -15.37 1.13
N LEU A 185 2.02 -15.03 1.57
CA LEU A 185 1.15 -15.92 2.31
C LEU A 185 -0.08 -16.28 1.47
N GLU A 186 -0.31 -17.58 1.31
CA GLU A 186 -1.50 -18.15 0.66
C GLU A 186 -2.33 -18.92 1.69
N ILE A 187 -3.64 -18.67 1.71
CA ILE A 187 -4.61 -19.38 2.53
C ILE A 187 -5.33 -20.40 1.64
N THR A 188 -4.85 -21.63 1.68
CA THR A 188 -5.29 -22.66 0.72
C THR A 188 -6.37 -23.58 1.29
N GLY A 189 -7.42 -23.82 0.50
CA GLY A 189 -8.38 -24.91 0.70
C GLY A 189 -7.99 -26.19 -0.07
N ALA A 190 -8.65 -27.31 0.22
CA ALA A 190 -8.21 -28.65 -0.20
C ALA A 190 -8.07 -28.86 -1.73
N ASN A 191 -8.83 -28.15 -2.57
CA ASN A 191 -8.88 -28.42 -4.02
C ASN A 191 -8.85 -27.14 -4.87
N LYS A 192 -7.66 -26.73 -5.34
CA LYS A 192 -7.49 -25.74 -6.43
C LYS A 192 -6.74 -26.39 -7.59
N GLN A 193 -7.19 -26.16 -8.82
CA GLN A 193 -6.49 -26.59 -10.04
C GLN A 193 -5.08 -25.99 -10.11
N TYR A 194 -4.12 -26.79 -10.57
CA TYR A 194 -2.69 -26.48 -10.70
C TYR A 194 -1.98 -26.10 -9.39
N LYS A 195 -2.47 -26.59 -8.24
CA LYS A 195 -1.92 -26.24 -6.92
C LYS A 195 -0.45 -26.65 -6.78
N ALA A 196 -0.09 -27.85 -7.26
CA ALA A 196 1.27 -28.37 -7.16
C ALA A 196 2.25 -27.57 -8.03
N GLU A 197 1.83 -27.23 -9.24
CA GLU A 197 2.59 -26.48 -10.23
C GLU A 197 2.82 -25.04 -9.77
N LYS A 198 1.77 -24.38 -9.25
CA LYS A 198 1.90 -23.05 -8.64
C LYS A 198 2.89 -23.07 -7.48
N LYS A 199 2.78 -24.05 -6.59
CA LYS A 199 3.69 -24.20 -5.44
C LYS A 199 5.13 -24.42 -5.90
N HIS A 200 5.34 -25.40 -6.78
CA HIS A 200 6.65 -25.70 -7.34
C HIS A 200 7.28 -24.47 -8.02
N PHE A 201 6.50 -23.72 -8.81
CA PHE A 201 6.99 -22.53 -9.47
C PHE A 201 7.48 -21.46 -8.47
N LYS A 202 6.72 -21.24 -7.39
CA LYS A 202 7.08 -20.27 -6.35
C LYS A 202 8.36 -20.65 -5.63
N GLU A 203 8.46 -21.91 -5.20
CA GLU A 203 9.57 -22.41 -4.40
C GLU A 203 10.85 -22.57 -5.21
N MET A 204 10.75 -23.02 -6.47
CA MET A 204 11.92 -23.37 -7.28
C MET A 204 12.37 -22.27 -8.23
N TYR A 205 11.47 -21.36 -8.63
CA TYR A 205 11.79 -20.33 -9.62
C TYR A 205 11.65 -18.93 -9.04
N TRP A 206 10.45 -18.52 -8.65
CA TRP A 206 10.19 -17.12 -8.34
C TRP A 206 10.92 -16.64 -7.09
N VAL A 207 10.78 -17.33 -5.95
CA VAL A 207 11.43 -16.93 -4.69
C VAL A 207 12.97 -16.95 -4.82
N PRO A 208 13.60 -17.99 -5.37
CA PRO A 208 15.05 -17.99 -5.61
C PRO A 208 15.49 -16.84 -6.53
N THR A 209 14.76 -16.61 -7.62
CA THR A 209 15.11 -15.55 -8.60
C THR A 209 15.04 -14.17 -7.97
N VAL A 210 13.93 -13.84 -7.30
CA VAL A 210 13.76 -12.54 -6.64
C VAL A 210 14.84 -12.32 -5.58
N ASN A 211 15.18 -13.35 -4.82
CA ASN A 211 16.27 -13.28 -3.85
C ASN A 211 17.65 -13.11 -4.49
N ALA A 212 17.91 -13.72 -5.65
CA ALA A 212 19.18 -13.61 -6.36
C ALA A 212 19.40 -12.21 -6.97
N VAL A 213 18.32 -11.52 -7.35
CA VAL A 213 18.39 -10.18 -7.94
C VAL A 213 18.12 -9.04 -6.95
N ARG A 214 17.81 -9.34 -5.69
CA ARG A 214 17.35 -8.33 -4.71
C ARG A 214 18.34 -7.18 -4.50
N ASP A 215 19.64 -7.46 -4.62
CA ASP A 215 20.69 -6.47 -4.41
C ASP A 215 20.92 -5.59 -5.67
N LEU A 216 20.33 -5.98 -6.81
CA LEU A 216 20.40 -5.24 -8.07
C LEU A 216 19.28 -4.19 -8.22
N TYR A 217 18.16 -4.36 -7.52
CA TYR A 217 16.99 -3.49 -7.61
C TYR A 217 16.75 -2.80 -6.28
N ALA A 218 16.85 -1.47 -6.24
CA ALA A 218 16.70 -0.66 -5.04
C ALA A 218 15.36 -0.93 -4.30
N GLU A 219 14.33 -1.31 -5.05
CA GLU A 219 12.99 -1.65 -4.57
C GLU A 219 12.95 -2.98 -3.80
N LEU A 220 13.92 -3.86 -4.03
CA LEU A 220 14.04 -5.18 -3.40
C LEU A 220 15.13 -5.23 -2.32
N VAL A 221 15.94 -4.15 -2.20
CA VAL A 221 17.03 -4.07 -1.24
C VAL A 221 16.50 -4.19 0.20
N GLY A 222 17.10 -5.10 0.95
CA GLY A 222 16.90 -5.22 2.41
C GLY A 222 15.81 -6.21 2.85
N GLY A 223 15.11 -6.88 1.92
CA GLY A 223 14.08 -7.88 2.25
C GLY A 223 14.35 -9.24 1.60
N GLU A 224 14.58 -10.27 2.39
CA GLU A 224 14.58 -11.64 1.87
C GLU A 224 13.14 -12.09 1.55
N TRP A 225 12.89 -12.65 0.38
CA TRP A 225 11.58 -13.17 0.01
C TRP A 225 11.42 -14.63 0.45
N ARG A 226 10.24 -14.96 0.99
CA ARG A 226 9.84 -16.31 1.38
C ARG A 226 8.39 -16.57 1.00
N PHE A 227 8.05 -17.85 0.83
CA PHE A 227 6.70 -18.31 0.57
C PHE A 227 6.20 -19.14 1.75
N LEU A 228 4.96 -18.91 2.17
CA LEU A 228 4.28 -19.66 3.22
C LEU A 228 2.86 -20.02 2.74
N GLU A 229 2.48 -21.29 2.90
CA GLU A 229 1.13 -21.77 2.65
C GLU A 229 0.51 -22.20 3.99
N VAL A 230 -0.63 -21.62 4.34
CA VAL A 230 -1.44 -22.03 5.49
C VAL A 230 -2.65 -22.80 4.98
N ARG A 231 -2.83 -24.00 5.51
CA ARG A 231 -3.96 -24.87 5.18
C ARG A 231 -5.10 -24.64 6.17
N ARG A 232 -6.33 -24.66 5.64
CA ARG A 232 -7.55 -24.72 6.44
C ARG A 232 -7.68 -26.17 6.90
N GLU A 233 -7.54 -26.41 8.19
CA GLU A 233 -7.87 -27.70 8.83
C GLU A 233 -9.23 -27.61 9.50
#